data_AF-A0A2M7JQ89-F1
#
_entry.id   AF-A0A2M7JQ89-F1
#
_cell.length_a   1.000
_cell.length_b   1.000
_cell.length_c   1.000
_cell.angle_alpha   90.00
_cell.angle_beta   90.00
_cell.angle_gamma   90.00
#
_symmetry.space_group_name_H-M   'P 1'
#
loop_
_entity.id
_entity.type
_entity.pdbx_description
1 polymer ?
#
loop_
_entity_poly.entity_id
_entity_poly.type
_entity_poly.pdbx_seq_one_letter_code
_entity_poly.pdbx_strand_id
1 'polypeptide(L)'
;IIQESDFQPPRLPDREGKLKLIEQESYQKAKPTEWEDIDSEGPELHNQWLKLMGLREVSYEELFITHCANHSNFIEPTYFIIEENGPVPYSIDKTSHICSACLEFFNIIGAPFRKKMVVPCPGAVLFAGMAANRYYEVVRP
;
A
#
# COMPACT_ATOMS: atom_id res chain seq x y z
N ILE A 1 14.11 10.35 -6.49
CA ILE A 1 13.48 11.67 -6.26
C ILE A 1 12.08 11.42 -5.72
N ILE A 2 11.69 12.12 -4.66
CA ILE A 2 10.34 12.08 -4.08
C ILE A 2 9.82 13.51 -4.06
N GLN A 3 8.69 13.77 -4.68
CA GLN A 3 8.09 15.10 -4.76
C GLN A 3 6.58 15.04 -4.61
N GLU A 4 5.97 16.06 -4.01
CA GLU A 4 4.51 16.17 -3.92
C GLU A 4 3.90 16.31 -5.32
N SER A 5 2.71 15.77 -5.51
CA SER A 5 1.99 15.79 -6.78
C SER A 5 0.50 16.04 -6.58
N ASP A 6 -0.09 16.80 -7.50
CA ASP A 6 -1.55 17.02 -7.56
C ASP A 6 -2.31 15.82 -8.13
N PHE A 7 -1.62 14.71 -8.41
CA PHE A 7 -2.21 13.49 -8.94
C PHE A 7 -3.42 13.02 -8.14
N GLN A 8 -4.47 12.66 -8.87
CA GLN A 8 -5.67 12.01 -8.35
C GLN A 8 -5.84 10.67 -9.06
N PRO A 9 -6.01 9.56 -8.32
CA PRO A 9 -6.20 8.25 -8.93
C PRO A 9 -7.53 8.24 -9.70
N PRO A 10 -7.55 7.79 -10.97
CA PRO A 10 -8.78 7.75 -11.75
C PRO A 10 -9.76 6.70 -11.20
N ARG A 11 -9.27 5.69 -10.48
CA ARG A 11 -10.07 4.65 -9.84
C ARG A 11 -9.35 4.11 -8.60
N LEU A 12 -10.12 3.73 -7.60
CA LEU A 12 -9.64 2.95 -6.46
C LEU A 12 -10.39 1.62 -6.40
N PRO A 13 -9.77 0.53 -5.90
CA PRO A 13 -10.45 -0.74 -5.70
C PRO A 13 -11.50 -0.64 -4.59
N ASP A 14 -12.60 -1.33 -4.77
CA ASP A 14 -13.45 -1.76 -3.66
C ASP A 14 -12.86 -3.01 -2.99
N ARG A 15 -13.59 -3.60 -2.03
CA ARG A 15 -13.12 -4.78 -1.30
C ARG A 15 -12.86 -5.96 -2.24
N GLU A 16 -13.75 -6.22 -3.19
CA GLU A 16 -13.59 -7.31 -4.17
C GLU A 16 -12.35 -7.07 -5.04
N GLY A 17 -12.13 -5.83 -5.49
CA GLY A 17 -10.95 -5.42 -6.22
C GLY A 17 -9.65 -5.62 -5.43
N LYS A 18 -9.67 -5.39 -4.11
CA LYS A 18 -8.53 -5.67 -3.22
C LYS A 18 -8.27 -7.16 -3.10
N LEU A 19 -9.29 -7.99 -2.94
CA LEU A 19 -9.14 -9.44 -2.85
C LEU A 19 -8.54 -10.02 -4.14
N LYS A 20 -9.03 -9.58 -5.32
CA LYS A 20 -8.47 -10.01 -6.61
C LYS A 20 -6.99 -9.68 -6.79
N LEU A 21 -6.53 -8.55 -6.24
CA LEU A 21 -5.11 -8.20 -6.22
C LEU A 21 -4.32 -9.21 -5.39
N ILE A 22 -4.79 -9.54 -4.19
CA ILE A 22 -4.14 -10.51 -3.31
C ILE A 22 -4.12 -11.91 -3.95
N GLU A 23 -5.14 -12.29 -4.71
CA GLU A 23 -5.21 -13.58 -5.41
C GLU A 23 -4.23 -13.70 -6.60
N GLN A 24 -3.61 -12.60 -7.04
CA GLN A 24 -2.65 -12.63 -8.16
C GLN A 24 -1.48 -13.58 -7.87
N GLU A 25 -1.14 -14.40 -8.87
CA GLU A 25 -0.05 -15.38 -8.76
C GLU A 25 1.30 -14.71 -8.47
N SER A 26 1.55 -13.53 -9.05
CA SER A 26 2.76 -12.74 -8.81
C SER A 26 2.91 -12.32 -7.35
N TYR A 27 1.82 -11.90 -6.72
CA TYR A 27 1.80 -11.59 -5.29
C TYR A 27 1.98 -12.85 -4.43
N GLN A 28 1.25 -13.93 -4.74
CA GLN A 28 1.35 -15.18 -4.00
C GLN A 28 2.76 -15.79 -4.02
N LYS A 29 3.50 -15.60 -5.11
CA LYS A 29 4.91 -16.03 -5.25
C LYS A 29 5.91 -15.10 -4.55
N ALA A 30 5.58 -13.81 -4.40
CA ALA A 30 6.49 -12.81 -3.87
C ALA A 30 6.32 -12.54 -2.37
N LYS A 31 5.11 -12.78 -1.83
CA LYS A 31 4.83 -12.54 -0.41
C LYS A 31 5.68 -13.46 0.47
N PRO A 32 6.19 -12.98 1.61
CA PRO A 32 6.81 -13.84 2.62
C PRO A 32 5.80 -14.82 3.21
N THR A 33 6.24 -16.03 3.52
CA THR A 33 5.40 -17.05 4.16
C THR A 33 4.91 -16.60 5.53
N GLU A 34 5.70 -15.79 6.25
CA GLU A 34 5.39 -15.24 7.57
C GLU A 34 4.14 -14.35 7.56
N TRP A 35 3.74 -13.83 6.40
CA TRP A 35 2.50 -13.05 6.27
C TRP A 35 1.23 -13.90 6.32
N GLU A 36 1.34 -15.23 6.19
CA GLU A 36 0.20 -16.14 6.29
C GLU A 36 -0.13 -16.51 7.75
N ASP A 37 0.78 -16.27 8.70
CA ASP A 37 0.64 -16.65 10.12
C ASP A 37 0.20 -15.49 11.02
N ILE A 38 -0.83 -14.77 10.57
CA ILE A 38 -1.40 -13.63 11.29
C ILE A 38 -2.29 -14.06 12.46
N ASP A 39 -2.82 -15.27 12.44
CA ASP A 39 -3.69 -15.79 13.49
C ASP A 39 -2.91 -16.27 14.74
N SER A 40 -1.58 -16.19 14.71
CA SER A 40 -0.73 -16.51 15.88
C SER A 40 -1.03 -15.63 17.10
N GLU A 41 -1.51 -14.40 16.88
CA GLU A 41 -2.05 -13.52 17.91
C GLU A 41 -3.57 -13.32 17.68
N GLY A 42 -4.37 -13.47 18.74
CA GLY A 42 -5.83 -13.43 18.61
C GLY A 42 -6.37 -12.10 18.04
N PRO A 43 -7.44 -12.11 17.23
CA PRO A 43 -7.96 -10.93 16.52
C PRO A 43 -8.38 -9.76 17.43
N GLU A 44 -8.64 -10.04 18.71
CA GLU A 44 -8.95 -9.04 19.74
C GLU A 44 -7.75 -8.12 20.05
N LEU A 45 -6.55 -8.69 20.14
CA LEU A 45 -5.29 -7.98 20.40
C LEU A 45 -4.96 -7.04 19.23
N HIS A 46 -5.09 -7.54 18.01
CA HIS A 46 -4.90 -6.73 16.80
C HIS A 46 -5.86 -5.54 16.70
N ASN A 47 -7.15 -5.76 16.96
CA ASN A 47 -8.13 -4.68 16.94
C ASN A 47 -7.92 -3.68 18.08
N GLN A 48 -7.37 -4.11 19.21
CA GLN A 48 -6.98 -3.20 20.31
C GLN A 48 -5.80 -2.32 19.89
N TRP A 49 -4.78 -2.86 19.22
CA TRP A 49 -3.67 -2.09 18.67
C TRP A 49 -4.15 -1.04 17.66
N LEU A 50 -5.09 -1.39 16.78
CA LEU A 50 -5.67 -0.43 15.84
C LEU A 50 -6.39 0.72 16.54
N LYS A 51 -7.16 0.44 17.59
CA LYS A 51 -7.83 1.47 18.40
C LYS A 51 -6.83 2.41 19.06
N LEU A 52 -5.72 1.87 19.58
CA LEU A 52 -4.63 2.67 20.14
C LEU A 52 -3.97 3.56 19.08
N MET A 53 -3.86 3.07 17.83
CA MET A 53 -3.38 3.84 16.68
C MET A 53 -4.43 4.80 16.07
N GLY A 54 -5.63 4.90 16.66
CA GLY A 54 -6.69 5.78 16.19
C GLY A 54 -7.50 5.25 15.00
N LEU A 55 -7.29 4.00 14.58
CA LEU A 55 -8.00 3.31 13.50
C LEU A 55 -9.22 2.58 14.05
N ARG A 56 -10.24 3.33 14.47
CA ARG A 56 -11.42 2.77 15.16
C ARG A 56 -12.47 2.15 14.24
N GLU A 57 -12.46 2.52 12.97
CA GLU A 57 -13.50 2.17 11.99
C GLU A 57 -13.09 1.01 11.07
N VAL A 58 -11.87 0.48 11.23
CA VAL A 58 -11.29 -0.53 10.35
C VAL A 58 -10.85 -1.70 11.20
N SER A 59 -11.26 -2.92 10.82
CA SER A 59 -10.74 -4.13 11.48
C SER A 59 -9.31 -4.38 11.02
N TYR A 60 -8.55 -5.14 11.81
CA TYR A 60 -7.22 -5.56 11.42
C TYR A 60 -7.23 -6.33 10.10
N GLU A 61 -8.21 -7.21 9.91
CA GLU A 61 -8.40 -7.95 8.67
C GLU A 61 -8.54 -7.01 7.45
N GLU A 62 -9.40 -5.99 7.53
CA GLU A 62 -9.60 -5.05 6.42
C GLU A 62 -8.36 -4.19 6.14
N LEU A 63 -7.65 -3.80 7.20
CA LEU A 63 -6.38 -3.08 7.07
C LEU A 63 -5.32 -3.97 6.40
N PHE A 64 -5.23 -5.22 6.83
CA PHE A 64 -4.28 -6.20 6.29
C PHE A 64 -4.57 -6.50 4.83
N ILE A 65 -5.83 -6.75 4.45
CA ILE A 65 -6.27 -6.87 3.05
C ILE A 65 -5.80 -5.65 2.25
N THR A 66 -5.98 -4.45 2.77
CA THR A 66 -5.57 -3.23 2.07
C THR A 66 -4.05 -3.13 1.91
N HIS A 67 -3.27 -3.48 2.94
CA HIS A 67 -1.81 -3.51 2.86
C HIS A 67 -1.32 -4.51 1.80
N CYS A 68 -1.87 -5.73 1.80
CA CYS A 68 -1.53 -6.78 0.85
C CYS A 68 -1.90 -6.42 -0.58
N ALA A 69 -3.13 -5.93 -0.78
CA ALA A 69 -3.59 -5.50 -2.10
C ALA A 69 -2.74 -4.35 -2.65
N ASN A 70 -2.36 -3.39 -1.79
CA ASN A 70 -1.48 -2.30 -2.20
C ASN A 70 -0.11 -2.83 -2.61
N HIS A 71 0.45 -3.80 -1.88
CA HIS A 71 1.70 -4.45 -2.25
C HIS A 71 1.60 -5.16 -3.60
N SER A 72 0.58 -5.99 -3.79
CA SER A 72 0.27 -6.66 -5.06
C SER A 72 0.23 -5.67 -6.22
N ASN A 73 -0.44 -4.52 -6.07
CA ASN A 73 -0.55 -3.53 -7.13
C ASN A 73 0.79 -2.90 -7.55
N PHE A 74 1.81 -2.94 -6.68
CA PHE A 74 3.16 -2.52 -7.03
C PHE A 74 4.05 -3.65 -7.53
N ILE A 75 3.60 -4.91 -7.49
CA ILE A 75 4.24 -6.06 -8.14
C ILE A 75 3.72 -6.20 -9.56
N GLU A 76 2.40 -6.37 -9.70
CA GLU A 76 1.71 -6.55 -10.98
C GLU A 76 0.46 -5.64 -11.03
N PRO A 77 0.61 -4.40 -11.55
CA PRO A 77 -0.40 -3.37 -11.41
C PRO A 77 -1.71 -3.70 -12.14
N THR A 78 -2.81 -3.62 -11.41
CA THR A 78 -4.16 -3.51 -11.98
C THR A 78 -4.65 -2.06 -11.95
N TYR A 79 -4.16 -1.28 -10.98
CA TYR A 79 -4.48 0.13 -10.76
C TYR A 79 -3.24 0.97 -11.07
N PHE A 80 -3.19 1.48 -12.29
CA PHE A 80 -2.10 2.30 -12.80
C PHE A 80 -2.64 3.34 -13.79
N ILE A 81 -1.81 4.33 -14.13
CA ILE A 81 -2.00 5.19 -15.30
C ILE A 81 -0.94 4.87 -16.35
N ILE A 82 -1.23 5.16 -17.62
CA ILE A 82 -0.22 5.07 -18.68
C ILE A 82 0.39 6.45 -18.90
N GLU A 83 1.71 6.53 -18.80
CA GLU A 83 2.50 7.68 -19.25
C GLU A 83 3.46 7.24 -20.37
N GLU A 84 4.20 8.18 -20.96
CA GLU A 84 5.14 7.93 -22.07
C GLU A 84 6.13 6.78 -21.80
N ASN A 85 6.53 6.59 -20.54
CA ASN A 85 7.51 5.58 -20.13
C ASN A 85 6.89 4.28 -19.60
N GLY A 86 5.59 4.06 -19.86
CA GLY A 86 4.86 2.85 -19.48
C GLY A 86 3.93 3.05 -18.27
N PRO A 87 3.52 1.96 -17.62
CA PRO A 87 2.58 2.02 -16.51
C PRO A 87 3.21 2.65 -15.27
N VAL A 88 2.45 3.56 -14.65
CA VAL A 88 2.77 4.20 -13.37
C VAL A 88 1.76 3.71 -12.34
N PRO A 89 2.13 2.71 -11.51
CA PRO A 89 1.26 2.24 -10.45
C PRO A 89 1.11 3.29 -9.36
N TYR A 90 -0.02 3.23 -8.66
CA TYR A 90 -0.32 4.13 -7.58
C TYR A 90 -0.82 3.42 -6.32
N SER A 91 -0.62 4.06 -5.16
CA SER A 91 -1.20 3.60 -3.89
C SER A 91 -2.72 3.51 -4.02
N ILE A 92 -3.32 2.44 -3.51
CA ILE A 92 -4.75 2.17 -3.72
C ILE A 92 -5.64 2.57 -2.54
N ASP A 93 -5.09 3.28 -1.55
CA ASP A 93 -5.83 3.75 -0.39
C ASP A 93 -5.14 4.96 0.27
N LYS A 94 -5.81 5.52 1.28
CA LYS A 94 -5.42 6.71 2.04
C LYS A 94 -4.32 6.41 3.06
N THR A 95 -3.66 7.45 3.58
CA THR A 95 -2.50 7.33 4.48
C THR A 95 -2.71 6.36 5.62
N SER A 96 -3.87 6.39 6.26
CA SER A 96 -4.20 5.52 7.39
C SER A 96 -4.26 4.02 7.05
N HIS A 97 -4.21 3.65 5.78
CA HIS A 97 -4.32 2.27 5.29
C HIS A 97 -3.12 1.86 4.44
N ILE A 98 -2.06 2.68 4.42
CA ILE A 98 -0.80 2.39 3.76
C ILE A 98 0.25 2.09 4.83
N CYS A 99 1.01 1.02 4.65
CA CYS A 99 2.08 0.66 5.56
C CYS A 99 3.45 1.16 5.04
N SER A 100 4.32 1.65 5.94
CA SER A 100 5.73 1.98 5.63
C SER A 100 6.52 0.74 5.24
N ALA A 101 6.24 -0.38 5.91
CA ALA A 101 7.02 -1.60 5.75
C ALA A 101 6.97 -2.13 4.32
N CYS A 102 5.83 -1.95 3.64
CA CYS A 102 5.64 -2.26 2.23
C CYS A 102 6.72 -1.60 1.36
N LEU A 103 7.00 -0.31 1.57
CA LEU A 103 7.92 0.47 0.74
C LEU A 103 9.39 0.09 0.95
N GLU A 104 9.79 -0.14 2.20
CA GLU A 104 11.20 -0.32 2.59
C GLU A 104 11.61 -1.80 2.75
N PHE A 105 10.84 -2.64 3.45
CA PHE A 105 11.23 -4.03 3.73
C PHE A 105 11.00 -4.98 2.56
N PHE A 106 9.98 -4.73 1.74
CA PHE A 106 9.63 -5.58 0.59
C PHE A 106 10.13 -5.02 -0.74
N ASN A 107 11.01 -4.02 -0.67
CA ASN A 107 11.64 -3.43 -1.84
C ASN A 107 10.60 -2.90 -2.87
N ILE A 108 9.40 -2.43 -2.44
CA ILE A 108 8.45 -1.77 -3.35
C ILE A 108 9.04 -0.47 -3.90
N ILE A 109 9.86 0.24 -3.12
CA ILE A 109 10.68 1.34 -3.66
C ILE A 109 11.63 0.83 -4.78
N GLY A 110 11.94 -0.46 -4.83
CA GLY A 110 12.77 -1.16 -5.83
C GLY A 110 12.05 -1.96 -6.94
N ALA A 111 10.71 -2.02 -6.97
CA ALA A 111 9.93 -2.68 -8.04
C ALA A 111 10.16 -2.04 -9.44
N PRO A 112 9.93 -2.72 -10.58
CA PRO A 112 10.48 -2.38 -11.91
C PRO A 112 10.01 -1.05 -12.53
N PHE A 113 9.04 -0.37 -11.92
CA PHE A 113 8.46 0.86 -12.47
C PHE A 113 9.37 2.05 -12.21
N ARG A 114 9.71 2.79 -13.28
CA ARG A 114 10.53 4.00 -13.23
C ARG A 114 9.91 5.10 -12.37
N LYS A 115 8.58 5.25 -12.48
CA LYS A 115 7.77 6.22 -11.76
C LYS A 115 6.64 5.50 -11.02
N LYS A 116 6.30 6.00 -9.84
CA LYS A 116 5.22 5.50 -8.97
C LYS A 116 4.53 6.69 -8.30
N MET A 117 3.23 6.59 -8.04
CA MET A 117 2.51 7.58 -7.24
C MET A 117 2.15 6.98 -5.89
N VAL A 118 2.74 7.47 -4.81
CA VAL A 118 2.56 6.88 -3.47
C VAL A 118 1.85 7.83 -2.52
N VAL A 119 0.94 7.31 -1.73
CA VAL A 119 0.42 8.00 -0.55
C VAL A 119 1.32 7.64 0.63
N PRO A 120 1.73 8.61 1.49
CA PRO A 120 2.60 8.30 2.62
C PRO A 120 1.84 7.45 3.64
N CYS A 121 2.54 6.51 4.26
CA CYS A 121 2.06 5.80 5.44
C CYS A 121 1.99 6.73 6.66
N PRO A 122 1.33 6.33 7.77
CA PRO A 122 1.24 7.15 8.97
C PRO A 122 2.62 7.49 9.55
N GLY A 123 3.57 6.55 9.50
CA GLY A 123 4.94 6.80 9.96
C GLY A 123 5.65 7.91 9.17
N ALA A 124 5.50 7.93 7.85
CA ALA A 124 6.10 8.97 7.00
C ALA A 124 5.47 10.35 7.26
N VAL A 125 4.18 10.41 7.57
CA VAL A 125 3.53 11.66 8.00
C VAL A 125 4.09 12.12 9.34
N LEU A 126 4.15 11.24 10.33
CA LEU A 126 4.55 11.58 11.69
C LEU A 126 6.03 11.92 11.83
N PHE A 127 6.90 11.21 11.11
CA PHE A 127 8.34 11.26 11.32
C PHE A 127 9.12 11.91 10.18
N ALA A 128 8.58 11.93 8.96
CA ALA A 128 9.21 12.57 7.80
C ALA A 128 8.49 13.86 7.35
N GLY A 129 7.43 14.27 8.05
CA GLY A 129 6.70 15.52 7.80
C GLY A 129 5.93 15.54 6.47
N MET A 130 5.63 14.37 5.90
CA MET A 130 4.83 14.27 4.67
C MET A 130 3.36 14.63 4.94
N ALA A 131 2.69 15.18 3.94
CA ALA A 131 1.27 15.52 4.02
C ALA A 131 0.40 14.26 3.90
N ALA A 132 -0.50 14.06 4.87
CA ALA A 132 -1.44 12.94 4.85
C ALA A 132 -2.39 13.03 3.64
N ASN A 133 -2.71 11.87 3.06
CA ASN A 133 -3.62 11.73 1.91
C ASN A 133 -3.22 12.55 0.68
N ARG A 134 -1.92 12.83 0.53
CA ARG A 134 -1.32 13.43 -0.66
C ARG A 134 -0.52 12.39 -1.43
N TYR A 135 -0.61 12.46 -2.75
CA TYR A 135 0.23 11.64 -3.60
C TYR A 135 1.59 12.30 -3.78
N TYR A 136 2.60 11.46 -3.73
CA TYR A 136 3.97 11.81 -4.02
C TYR A 136 4.42 11.03 -5.25
N GLU A 137 5.00 11.75 -6.21
CA GLU A 137 5.71 11.13 -7.30
C GLU A 137 7.06 10.62 -6.81
N VAL A 138 7.29 9.33 -6.98
CA VAL A 138 8.55 8.66 -6.67
C VAL A 138 9.19 8.21 -7.97
N VAL A 139 10.31 8.84 -8.31
CA VAL A 139 11.09 8.53 -9.52
C VAL A 139 12.42 7.93 -9.10
N ARG A 140 12.75 6.77 -9.68
CA ARG A 140 14.08 6.18 -9.54
C ARG A 140 15.09 7.00 -10.35
N PRO A 141 16.29 7.31 -9.80
CA PRO A 141 17.39 7.86 -10.59
C PRO A 141 17.83 6.93 -11.72
#